data_AF-A0A1H0X0N1-F1
#
_entry.id   AF-A0A1H0X0N1-F1
#
_cell.length_a   1.000
_cell.length_b   1.000
_cell.length_c   1.000
_cell.angle_alpha   90.00
_cell.angle_beta   90.00
_cell.angle_gamma   90.00
#
_symmetry.space_group_name_H-M   'P 1'
#
loop_
_entity.id
_entity.type
_entity.pdbx_description
1 polymer ?
#
loop_
_entity_poly.entity_id
_entity_poly.type
_entity_poly.pdbx_seq_one_letter_code
_entity_poly.pdbx_strand_id
1 'polypeptide(L)'
;MNAIPEGASVIAQRLHLAAGFHSSERDWVVDRLAALGSRLRSYRDDEIELEISLKDREGAEQRVVMQCWINHGHRLHLVATSSQRELPAALNEVRDELIRQVGETKTRTEPRSNRALRSVPTPPELG
;
A
#
# COMPACT_ATOMS: atom_id res chain seq x y z
N MET A 1 -20.24 15.84 -14.91
CA MET A 1 -18.77 15.83 -14.64
C MET A 1 -18.52 14.67 -13.70
N ASN A 2 -17.94 13.56 -14.18
CA ASN A 2 -17.60 12.44 -13.30
C ASN A 2 -16.40 12.86 -12.47
N ALA A 3 -16.64 13.17 -11.19
CA ALA A 3 -15.55 13.38 -10.24
C ALA A 3 -14.77 12.07 -10.15
N ILE A 4 -13.49 12.11 -10.51
CA ILE A 4 -12.57 11.00 -10.26
C ILE A 4 -12.61 10.77 -8.74
N PRO A 5 -12.83 9.54 -8.25
CA PRO A 5 -12.77 9.26 -6.82
C PRO A 5 -11.45 9.80 -6.26
N GLU A 6 -11.47 10.56 -5.16
CA GLU A 6 -10.27 11.26 -4.67
C GLU A 6 -9.08 10.30 -4.44
N GLY A 7 -9.36 9.06 -4.02
CA GLY A 7 -8.36 8.00 -3.91
C GLY A 7 -7.70 7.62 -5.25
N ALA A 8 -8.47 7.57 -6.34
CA ALA A 8 -7.94 7.34 -7.68
C ALA A 8 -7.06 8.52 -8.14
N SER A 9 -7.42 9.76 -7.78
CA SER A 9 -6.58 10.94 -8.05
C SER A 9 -5.23 10.88 -7.35
N VAL A 10 -5.18 10.39 -6.11
CA VAL A 10 -3.93 10.18 -5.36
C VAL A 10 -3.04 9.16 -6.08
N ILE A 11 -3.61 8.02 -6.50
CA ILE A 11 -2.84 7.00 -7.22
C ILE A 11 -2.40 7.52 -8.59
N ALA A 12 -3.28 8.18 -9.36
CA ALA A 12 -3.01 8.67 -10.70
C ALA A 12 -1.79 9.58 -10.77
N GLN A 13 -1.60 10.43 -9.77
CA GLN A 13 -0.50 11.40 -9.70
C GLN A 13 0.84 10.77 -9.30
N ARG A 14 0.80 9.69 -8.51
CA ARG A 14 1.98 9.13 -7.84
C ARG A 14 2.47 7.82 -8.46
N LEU A 15 1.61 7.15 -9.24
CA LEU A 15 1.89 5.84 -9.84
C LEU A 15 2.75 5.97 -11.11
N HIS A 16 3.89 5.29 -11.06
CA HIS A 16 4.72 4.94 -12.20
C HIS A 16 4.43 3.49 -12.63
N LEU A 17 4.02 3.32 -13.90
CA LEU A 17 3.95 2.01 -14.53
C LEU A 17 5.34 1.69 -15.08
N ALA A 18 6.02 0.73 -14.46
CA ALA A 18 7.28 0.21 -14.93
C ALA A 18 7.06 -0.93 -15.95
N ALA A 19 8.10 -1.74 -16.20
CA ALA A 19 8.08 -2.78 -17.22
C ALA A 19 6.89 -3.74 -17.11
N GLY A 20 6.40 -4.20 -18.27
CA GLY A 20 5.34 -5.21 -18.40
C GLY A 20 3.90 -4.67 -18.46
N PHE A 21 3.69 -3.40 -18.12
CA PHE A 21 2.42 -2.71 -18.30
C PHE A 21 2.41 -1.86 -19.59
N HIS A 22 1.27 -1.80 -20.26
CA HIS A 22 1.01 -0.86 -21.34
C HIS A 22 0.48 0.46 -20.80
N SER A 23 0.80 1.57 -21.47
CA SER A 23 0.30 2.91 -21.09
C SER A 23 -1.23 3.00 -21.15
N SER A 24 -1.87 2.25 -22.05
CA SER A 24 -3.34 2.14 -22.15
C SER A 24 -3.99 1.50 -20.93
N GLU A 25 -3.24 0.77 -20.10
CA GLU A 25 -3.75 0.10 -18.90
C GLU A 25 -3.75 1.04 -17.68
N ARG A 26 -3.18 2.25 -17.80
CA ARG A 26 -3.02 3.18 -16.68
C ARG A 26 -4.32 3.49 -15.96
N ASP A 27 -5.35 3.90 -16.67
CA ASP A 27 -6.62 4.29 -16.04
C ASP A 27 -7.26 3.12 -15.31
N TRP A 28 -7.18 1.92 -15.89
CA TRP A 28 -7.69 0.69 -15.29
C TRP A 28 -6.89 0.27 -14.04
N VAL A 29 -5.55 0.37 -14.07
CA VAL A 29 -4.71 0.08 -12.90
C VAL A 29 -4.98 1.09 -11.79
N VAL A 30 -5.06 2.38 -12.12
CA VAL A 30 -5.37 3.46 -11.17
C VAL A 30 -6.70 3.20 -10.46
N ASP A 31 -7.75 2.86 -11.21
CA ASP A 31 -9.06 2.53 -10.65
C ASP A 31 -8.98 1.33 -9.69
N ARG A 32 -8.31 0.25 -10.11
CA ARG A 32 -8.12 -0.96 -9.28
C ARG A 32 -7.43 -0.66 -7.95
N LEU A 33 -6.47 0.26 -7.98
CA LEU A 33 -5.65 0.64 -6.82
C LEU A 33 -6.25 1.78 -5.99
N ALA A 34 -7.39 2.37 -6.38
CA ALA A 34 -7.96 3.57 -5.75
C ALA A 34 -8.16 3.43 -4.23
N ALA A 35 -8.45 2.22 -3.73
CA ALA A 35 -8.60 1.95 -2.29
C ALA A 35 -7.31 2.19 -1.49
N LEU A 36 -6.13 2.01 -2.10
CA LEU A 36 -4.84 2.36 -1.50
C LEU A 36 -4.69 3.87 -1.35
N GLY A 37 -5.22 4.65 -2.29
CA GLY A 37 -5.16 6.12 -2.26
C GLY A 37 -5.76 6.71 -0.98
N SER A 38 -6.88 6.15 -0.51
CA SER A 38 -7.51 6.54 0.76
C SER A 38 -6.61 6.37 1.98
N ARG A 39 -5.66 5.42 1.95
CA ARG A 39 -4.70 5.18 3.04
C ARG A 39 -3.47 6.08 2.95
N LEU A 40 -3.09 6.43 1.72
CA LEU A 40 -1.96 7.30 1.42
C LEU A 40 -2.29 8.80 1.52
N ARG A 41 -3.58 9.17 1.61
CA ARG A 41 -4.05 10.55 1.69
C ARG A 41 -3.49 11.38 2.85
N SER A 42 -3.02 10.71 3.92
CA SER A 42 -2.43 11.39 5.07
C SER A 42 -1.02 11.92 4.80
N TYR A 43 -0.39 11.44 3.73
CA TYR A 43 0.95 11.86 3.30
C TYR A 43 0.81 12.83 2.13
N ARG A 44 1.72 13.81 2.08
CA ARG A 44 1.78 14.79 0.99
C ARG A 44 2.19 14.13 -0.32
N ASP A 45 1.91 14.79 -1.44
CA ASP A 45 2.19 14.25 -2.77
C ASP A 45 3.69 14.04 -3.03
N ASP A 46 4.54 14.94 -2.53
CA ASP A 46 6.00 14.88 -2.64
C ASP A 46 6.63 13.85 -1.68
N GLU A 47 5.87 13.33 -0.73
CA GLU A 47 6.33 12.32 0.22
C GLU A 47 6.14 10.90 -0.29
N ILE A 48 5.41 10.68 -1.39
CA ILE A 48 4.98 9.35 -1.84
C ILE A 48 5.37 9.08 -3.28
N GLU A 49 6.09 7.98 -3.48
CA GLU A 49 6.37 7.42 -4.80
C GLU A 49 5.80 6.01 -4.88
N LEU A 50 5.08 5.70 -5.98
CA LEU A 50 4.51 4.38 -6.24
C LEU A 50 5.04 3.86 -7.57
N GLU A 51 5.54 2.63 -7.57
CA GLU A 51 5.93 1.94 -8.80
C GLU A 51 5.29 0.57 -8.85
N ILE A 52 4.80 0.17 -10.02
CA ILE A 52 4.33 -1.19 -10.26
C ILE A 52 4.99 -1.77 -11.50
N SER A 53 5.44 -3.01 -11.39
CA SER A 53 6.06 -3.77 -12.48
C SER A 53 5.41 -5.14 -12.62
N LEU A 54 5.39 -5.63 -13.86
CA LEU A 54 4.87 -6.93 -14.25
C LEU A 54 5.97 -7.69 -15.01
N LYS A 55 6.24 -8.91 -14.58
CA LYS A 55 7.19 -9.83 -15.23
C LYS A 55 6.46 -11.07 -15.69
N ASP A 56 6.95 -11.66 -16.79
CA ASP A 56 6.41 -12.89 -17.39
C ASP A 56 4.88 -12.83 -17.61
N ARG A 57 4.42 -11.74 -18.26
CA ARG A 57 3.00 -11.51 -18.52
C ARG A 57 2.38 -12.70 -19.24
N GLU A 58 1.26 -13.20 -18.72
CA GLU A 58 0.54 -14.38 -19.22
C GLU A 58 1.34 -15.70 -19.18
N GLY A 59 2.56 -15.66 -18.62
CA GLY A 59 3.42 -16.81 -18.45
C GLY A 59 3.18 -17.56 -17.14
N ALA A 60 3.82 -18.72 -17.03
CA ALA A 60 3.67 -19.59 -15.85
C ALA A 60 4.29 -18.97 -14.58
N GLU A 61 5.22 -18.04 -14.73
CA GLU A 61 5.95 -17.36 -13.67
C GLU A 61 5.54 -15.88 -13.54
N GLN A 62 4.34 -15.52 -14.01
CA GLN A 62 3.83 -14.15 -13.93
C GLN A 62 3.98 -13.59 -12.51
N ARG A 63 4.59 -12.40 -12.41
CA ARG A 63 4.85 -11.75 -11.14
C ARG A 63 4.57 -10.26 -11.21
N VAL A 64 3.71 -9.79 -10.32
CA VAL A 64 3.47 -8.37 -10.10
C VAL A 64 4.25 -7.94 -8.86
N VAL A 65 5.00 -6.86 -8.98
CA VAL A 65 5.70 -6.24 -7.84
C VAL A 65 5.25 -4.79 -7.76
N MET A 66 4.77 -4.39 -6.59
CA MET A 66 4.41 -3.01 -6.30
C MET A 66 5.30 -2.50 -5.16
N GLN A 67 5.87 -1.32 -5.37
CA GLN A 67 6.75 -0.64 -4.43
C GLN A 67 6.14 0.69 -4.04
N CYS A 68 6.26 1.03 -2.76
CA CYS A 68 5.84 2.32 -2.23
C CYS A 68 6.96 2.89 -1.35
N TRP A 69 7.44 4.08 -1.71
CA TRP A 69 8.36 4.85 -0.89
C TRP A 69 7.61 5.97 -0.19
N ILE A 70 7.83 6.10 1.12
CA ILE A 70 7.23 7.13 1.96
C ILE A 70 8.35 7.91 2.66
N ASN A 71 8.50 9.18 2.32
CA ASN A 71 9.52 10.09 2.85
C ASN A 71 8.93 10.98 3.96
N HIS A 72 8.26 10.38 4.95
CA HIS A 72 7.63 11.10 6.06
C HIS A 72 8.37 10.84 7.37
N GLY A 73 9.24 11.78 7.78
CA GLY A 73 10.09 11.67 8.97
C GLY A 73 11.25 10.69 8.79
N HIS A 74 10.97 9.42 8.50
CA HIS A 74 11.94 8.41 8.12
C HIS A 74 11.57 7.82 6.76
N ARG A 75 12.57 7.51 5.92
CA ARG A 75 12.36 6.87 4.62
C ARG A 75 11.89 5.44 4.84
N LEU A 76 10.65 5.17 4.47
CA LEU A 76 10.05 3.84 4.48
C LEU A 76 9.98 3.32 3.05
N HIS A 77 10.31 2.05 2.87
CA HIS A 77 10.17 1.34 1.59
C HIS A 77 9.33 0.10 1.85
N LEU A 78 8.14 0.10 1.26
CA LEU A 78 7.16 -0.98 1.33
C LEU A 78 7.15 -1.71 -0.01
N VAL A 79 7.11 -3.04 0.04
CA VAL A 79 7.13 -3.88 -1.16
C VAL A 79 6.05 -4.94 -1.00
N ALA A 80 5.20 -5.05 -2.02
CA ALA A 80 4.22 -6.10 -2.16
C ALA A 80 4.50 -6.88 -3.45
N THR A 81 4.25 -8.18 -3.42
CA THR A 81 4.43 -9.06 -4.58
C THR A 81 3.26 -10.01 -4.68
N SER A 82 2.83 -10.29 -5.90
CA SER A 82 1.87 -11.36 -6.21
C SER A 82 2.40 -12.24 -7.33
N SER A 83 2.12 -13.54 -7.23
CA SER A 83 2.37 -14.56 -8.26
C SER A 83 1.07 -15.05 -8.91
N GLN A 84 -0.02 -14.30 -8.81
CA GLN A 84 -1.30 -14.68 -9.41
C GLN A 84 -1.20 -14.62 -10.93
N ARG A 85 -1.76 -15.65 -11.59
CA ARG A 85 -1.83 -15.71 -13.06
C ARG A 85 -2.80 -14.68 -13.62
N GLU A 86 -3.90 -14.43 -12.92
CA GLU A 86 -4.85 -13.40 -13.32
C GLU A 86 -4.37 -12.03 -12.85
N LEU A 87 -3.99 -11.17 -13.79
CA LEU A 87 -3.53 -9.81 -13.49
C LEU A 87 -4.51 -9.02 -12.59
N PRO A 88 -5.84 -9.09 -12.78
CA PRO A 88 -6.77 -8.44 -11.86
C PRO A 88 -6.68 -8.93 -10.41
N ALA A 89 -6.49 -10.25 -10.22
CA ALA A 89 -6.30 -10.83 -8.89
C ALA A 89 -4.94 -10.41 -8.30
N ALA A 90 -3.89 -10.41 -9.13
CA ALA A 90 -2.56 -9.98 -8.73
C ALA A 90 -2.55 -8.52 -8.24
N LEU A 91 -3.23 -7.63 -8.96
CA LEU A 91 -3.38 -6.22 -8.58
C LEU A 91 -4.13 -6.05 -7.26
N ASN A 92 -5.21 -6.81 -7.04
CA ASN A 92 -5.94 -6.78 -5.77
C ASN A 92 -5.06 -7.24 -4.61
N GLU A 93 -4.30 -8.32 -4.78
CA GLU A 93 -3.43 -8.87 -3.75
C GLU A 93 -2.34 -7.87 -3.36
N VAL A 94 -1.60 -7.29 -4.33
CA VAL A 94 -0.56 -6.31 -4.00
C VAL A 94 -1.13 -5.04 -3.37
N ARG A 95 -2.33 -4.62 -3.77
CA ARG A 95 -3.04 -3.48 -3.18
C ARG A 95 -3.37 -3.72 -1.72
N ASP A 96 -4.01 -4.85 -1.43
CA ASP A 96 -4.49 -5.18 -0.09
C ASP A 96 -3.30 -5.38 0.86
N GLU A 97 -2.21 -5.96 0.36
CA GLU A 97 -0.96 -6.09 1.09
C GLU A 97 -0.30 -4.74 1.40
N LEU A 98 -0.22 -3.80 0.44
CA LEU A 98 0.27 -2.45 0.75
C LEU A 98 -0.64 -1.69 1.70
N ILE A 99 -1.97 -1.85 1.61
CA ILE A 99 -2.91 -1.26 2.57
C ILE A 99 -2.59 -1.74 3.99
N ARG A 100 -2.33 -3.05 4.15
CA ARG A 100 -1.94 -3.66 5.42
C ARG A 100 -0.62 -3.07 5.93
N GLN A 101 0.43 -3.05 5.10
CA GLN A 101 1.76 -2.53 5.47
C GLN A 101 1.73 -1.04 5.85
N VAL A 102 0.98 -0.21 5.11
CA VAL A 102 0.79 1.21 5.45
C VAL A 102 0.06 1.37 6.79
N GLY A 103 -0.96 0.55 7.04
CA GLY A 103 -1.68 0.52 8.32
C GLY A 103 -0.78 0.15 9.49
N GLU A 104 0.01 -0.91 9.36
CA GLU A 104 0.96 -1.37 10.39
C GLU A 104 2.04 -0.33 10.69
N THR A 105 2.51 0.39 9.67
CA THR A 105 3.53 1.43 9.85
C THR A 105 3.02 2.62 10.65
N LYS A 106 1.74 3.00 10.48
CA LYS A 106 1.10 4.03 11.32
C LYS A 106 1.04 3.59 12.79
N THR A 107 0.57 2.37 13.04
CA THR A 107 0.51 1.79 14.40
C THR A 107 1.90 1.65 15.04
N ARG A 108 2.94 1.35 14.26
CA ARG A 108 4.33 1.22 14.73
C ARG A 108 5.04 2.57 14.95
N THR A 109 4.56 3.65 14.34
CA THR A 109 5.01 5.03 14.63
C THR A 109 4.26 5.61 15.85
N GLU A 110 3.12 5.03 16.23
CA GLU A 110 2.32 5.40 17.42
C GLU A 110 2.55 4.60 18.75
N PRO A 111 3.65 3.87 19.03
CA PRO A 111 3.76 3.03 20.23
C PRO A 111 4.00 3.81 21.53
N ARG A 112 3.97 5.16 21.53
CA ARG A 112 4.06 5.97 22.76
C ARG A 112 2.72 6.28 23.43
N SER A 113 1.58 6.00 22.80
CA SER A 113 0.26 6.26 23.44
C SER A 113 -0.36 5.04 24.13
N ASN A 114 0.23 3.85 24.02
CA ASN A 114 -0.30 2.63 24.67
C ASN A 114 0.39 2.25 25.99
N ARG A 115 0.91 3.25 26.73
CA ARG A 115 1.41 3.02 28.11
C ARG A 115 0.27 2.89 29.13
N ALA A 116 -0.97 3.26 28.75
CA ALA A 116 -2.12 3.30 29.64
C ALA A 116 -2.86 1.96 29.84
N LEU A 117 -2.49 0.89 29.12
CA LEU A 117 -3.14 -0.43 29.28
C LEU A 117 -2.31 -1.46 30.06
N ARG A 118 -1.14 -1.09 30.60
CA ARG A 118 -0.45 -1.91 31.61
C ARG A 118 -0.92 -1.53 33.01
N SER A 119 -2.21 -1.75 33.29
CA SER A 119 -2.64 -1.94 34.67
C SER A 119 -2.28 -3.37 35.05
N VAL A 120 -1.19 -3.52 35.79
CA VAL A 120 -0.77 -4.77 36.40
C VAL A 120 -1.85 -5.20 37.40
N PRO A 121 -2.47 -6.39 37.29
CA PRO A 121 -3.14 -6.95 38.45
C PRO A 121 -2.05 -7.46 39.40
N THR A 122 -1.83 -6.73 40.49
CA THR A 122 -1.06 -7.21 41.65
C THR A 122 -1.80 -8.43 42.24
N PRO A 123 -1.18 -9.61 42.36
CA PRO A 123 -1.75 -10.70 43.14
C PRO A 123 -1.73 -10.31 44.62
N PRO A 124 -2.76 -10.65 45.42
CA PRO A 124 -2.75 -10.42 46.86
C PRO A 124 -1.76 -11.38 47.54
N GLU A 125 -0.79 -10.83 48.27
CA GLU A 125 -0.02 -11.58 49.25
C GLU A 125 -0.94 -11.90 50.44
N LEU A 126 -1.14 -13.20 50.70
CA LEU A 126 -1.78 -13.68 51.92
C LEU A 126 -0.70 -14.23 52.86
N GLY A 127 -0.51 -13.49 53.96
CA GLY A 127 -0.30 -13.94 55.35
C GLY A 127 0.62 -15.11 55.63
#